data_AF-A0A8S8XUU0-F1
#
_entry.id   AF-A0A8S8XUU0-F1
#
_cell.length_a   1.000
_cell.length_b   1.000
_cell.length_c   1.000
_cell.angle_alpha   90.00
_cell.angle_beta   90.00
_cell.angle_gamma   90.00
#
_symmetry.space_group_name_H-M   'P 1'
#
loop_
_entity.id
_entity.type
_entity.pdbx_description
1 polymer ?
#
loop_
_entity_poly.entity_id
_entity_poly.type
_entity_poly.pdbx_seq_one_letter_code
_entity_poly.pdbx_strand_id
1 'polypeptide(L)'
;MPFGIPPSGGPLSRTRTRLSASSLTKYLRCEKAYFLSNKLGLSSPKSISQILGITLEDALCSILMRRPVSINSLEEMKEWCFALAEEEAVNCYQASKQNWQSTAWRKDSQTWEEVSVEELTRKIRNGLHLFLEEVESCYLANGGPYLDEFRQQQTPHSIPSPAWGDEPIFPIPDKVRNFGLRTWAEDEPMVWQSKDDPVSWTEAWEIARPWVKDPRVHQPQRLFHPDGWAAGELDLVLRWDGKVRLIDIKSGNPTSKFAQSLEHQLNFYAWLWHETHDNQQVDGIEGWYLDGPERVYFPVPSEDKINQLTIEYKSIHQDMLSLGEGPVRFPDSYPKPCNNAAGCFWCVFGEENNFQGSEHLKQVMDMKIEISPPSQMIGDIQSRINIRGKFTGQWGPLPNHYAEPVLGAMISVSGTQVTVEESEPNAFSSLHDYADGEVIIMNALPGVWRGNPRIYLDSKSSIVSLNSTDNADYADVDITRIGLMRTRANVEGVIVSIDQRSGVRLDEKPWSMRNMHIWDGSHIAEVVAFGSSITSQMLEIKPGDRVKIVSAELGWRSGLPQLRIDQRSTRITKLN
;
A
#
# COMPACT_ATOMS: atom_id res chain seq x y z
N MET A 1 -17.16 9.02 4.70
CA MET A 1 -16.11 9.49 5.65
C MET A 1 -15.33 8.29 6.21
N PRO A 2 -14.00 8.37 6.43
CA PRO A 2 -13.02 7.34 6.04
C PRO A 2 -12.88 6.14 6.98
N PHE A 3 -14.00 5.52 7.33
CA PHE A 3 -14.00 4.11 7.66
C PHE A 3 -15.08 3.43 6.84
N GLY A 4 -14.84 3.25 5.54
CA GLY A 4 -15.36 2.03 4.93
C GLY A 4 -14.80 0.88 5.77
N ILE A 5 -15.66 -0.03 6.26
CA ILE A 5 -15.23 -1.14 7.11
C ILE A 5 -14.03 -1.80 6.40
N PRO A 6 -12.81 -1.76 6.96
CA PRO A 6 -11.66 -2.34 6.31
C PRO A 6 -12.02 -3.79 5.99
N PRO A 7 -11.94 -4.24 4.72
CA PRO A 7 -12.22 -5.62 4.38
C PRO A 7 -11.42 -6.52 5.30
N SER A 8 -12.07 -7.56 5.82
CA SER A 8 -11.78 -8.19 7.12
C SER A 8 -10.47 -8.99 7.21
N GLY A 9 -9.44 -8.66 6.43
CA GLY A 9 -8.11 -9.24 6.55
C GLY A 9 -7.04 -8.60 5.66
N GLY A 10 -5.80 -9.04 5.88
CA GLY A 10 -4.54 -8.49 5.39
C GLY A 10 -3.87 -7.62 6.47
N PRO A 11 -2.52 -7.58 6.56
CA PRO A 11 -1.82 -6.83 7.60
C PRO A 11 -2.15 -5.33 7.64
N LEU A 12 -2.73 -4.75 6.58
CA LEU A 12 -3.02 -3.32 6.47
C LEU A 12 -4.21 -2.97 5.54
N SER A 13 -5.08 -3.91 5.16
CA SER A 13 -6.07 -3.68 4.07
C SER A 13 -5.43 -3.16 2.75
N ARG A 14 -4.13 -3.42 2.56
CA ARG A 14 -3.37 -3.09 1.33
C ARG A 14 -3.28 -4.35 0.48
N THR A 15 -4.06 -4.42 -0.60
CA THR A 15 -3.95 -5.49 -1.59
C THR A 15 -3.32 -4.94 -2.87
N ARG A 16 -2.51 -5.75 -3.57
CA ARG A 16 -1.99 -5.40 -4.92
C ARG A 16 -3.10 -5.24 -5.96
N THR A 17 -4.31 -5.68 -5.61
CA THR A 17 -5.50 -5.68 -6.45
C THR A 17 -6.34 -4.42 -6.36
N ARG A 18 -6.17 -3.57 -5.35
CA ARG A 18 -6.94 -2.32 -5.25
C ARG A 18 -6.30 -1.19 -6.03
N LEU A 19 -7.14 -0.40 -6.68
CA LEU A 19 -6.71 0.88 -7.22
C LEU A 19 -6.53 1.90 -6.08
N SER A 20 -5.46 2.66 -6.15
CA SER A 20 -5.13 3.78 -5.27
C SER A 20 -4.52 4.91 -6.08
N ALA A 21 -4.58 6.15 -5.59
CA ALA A 21 -3.96 7.32 -6.24
C ALA A 21 -2.50 7.07 -6.64
N SER A 22 -1.69 6.47 -5.77
CA SER A 22 -0.27 6.16 -6.06
C SER A 22 -0.09 5.07 -7.11
N SER A 23 -0.96 4.04 -7.14
CA SER A 23 -0.92 3.00 -8.16
C SER A 23 -1.41 3.51 -9.52
N LEU A 24 -2.48 4.31 -9.54
CA LEU A 24 -3.05 4.95 -10.72
C LEU A 24 -2.01 5.85 -11.39
N THR A 25 -1.43 6.80 -10.63
CA THR A 25 -0.45 7.73 -11.19
C THR A 25 0.81 7.03 -11.69
N LYS A 26 1.23 5.92 -11.05
CA LYS A 26 2.33 5.13 -11.57
C LYS A 26 1.95 4.42 -12.88
N TYR A 27 0.77 3.83 -12.96
CA TYR A 27 0.25 3.18 -14.16
C TYR A 27 0.17 4.15 -15.34
N LEU A 28 -0.46 5.32 -15.13
CA LEU A 28 -0.58 6.38 -16.15
C LEU A 28 0.78 6.90 -16.62
N ARG A 29 1.77 7.01 -15.71
CA ARG A 29 3.12 7.43 -16.10
C ARG A 29 3.86 6.37 -16.90
N CYS A 30 3.86 5.11 -16.45
CA CYS A 30 4.57 4.02 -17.11
C CYS A 30 4.03 2.66 -16.63
N GLU A 31 3.30 1.98 -17.51
CA GLU A 31 2.70 0.66 -17.23
C GLU A 31 3.76 -0.41 -16.90
N LYS A 32 4.94 -0.36 -17.56
CA LYS A 32 6.08 -1.23 -17.23
C LYS A 32 6.60 -0.98 -15.82
N ALA A 33 6.78 0.29 -15.42
CA ALA A 33 7.20 0.61 -14.07
C ALA A 33 6.16 0.18 -13.02
N TYR A 34 4.87 0.36 -13.32
CA TYR A 34 3.78 -0.16 -12.50
C TYR A 34 3.85 -1.70 -12.39
N PHE A 35 3.93 -2.42 -13.50
CA PHE A 35 4.00 -3.88 -13.50
C PHE A 35 5.19 -4.39 -12.67
N LEU A 36 6.39 -3.86 -12.92
CA LEU A 36 7.61 -4.29 -12.23
C LEU A 36 7.55 -4.04 -10.72
N SER A 37 7.06 -2.88 -10.28
CA SER A 37 7.09 -2.50 -8.86
C SER A 37 5.84 -2.87 -8.06
N ASN A 38 4.65 -2.82 -8.66
CA ASN A 38 3.38 -3.07 -7.97
C ASN A 38 2.90 -4.52 -8.12
N LYS A 39 3.03 -5.11 -9.32
CA LYS A 39 2.59 -6.50 -9.57
C LYS A 39 3.67 -7.50 -9.20
N LEU A 40 4.82 -7.41 -9.86
CA LEU A 40 5.97 -8.27 -9.59
C LEU A 40 6.59 -7.96 -8.22
N GLY A 41 6.48 -6.72 -7.75
CA GLY A 41 6.87 -6.34 -6.40
C GLY A 41 8.33 -5.91 -6.24
N LEU A 42 9.02 -5.59 -7.33
CA LEU A 42 10.41 -5.11 -7.28
C LEU A 42 10.49 -3.79 -6.51
N SER A 43 11.24 -3.80 -5.40
CA SER A 43 11.62 -2.59 -4.69
C SER A 43 12.80 -1.92 -5.40
N SER A 44 12.98 -0.63 -5.15
CA SER A 44 14.17 0.14 -5.56
C SER A 44 14.89 0.59 -4.29
N PRO A 45 16.20 0.89 -4.36
CA PRO A 45 16.93 1.42 -3.21
C PRO A 45 16.23 2.67 -2.68
N LYS A 46 15.90 2.68 -1.40
CA LYS A 46 15.22 3.81 -0.78
C LYS A 46 16.15 5.02 -0.74
N SER A 47 15.62 6.19 -1.05
CA SER A 47 16.31 7.47 -0.85
C SER A 47 15.95 8.07 0.50
N ILE A 48 16.82 8.95 1.01
CA ILE A 48 16.57 9.71 2.24
C ILE A 48 15.26 10.52 2.12
N SER A 49 15.03 11.18 0.99
CA SER A 49 13.81 11.97 0.76
C SER A 49 12.52 11.15 0.82
N GLN A 50 12.55 9.87 0.40
CA GLN A 50 11.39 8.98 0.52
C GLN A 50 11.07 8.62 1.97
N ILE A 51 12.10 8.50 2.82
CA ILE A 51 11.90 8.26 4.26
C ILE A 51 11.39 9.53 4.94
N LEU A 52 12.04 10.66 4.67
CA LEU A 52 11.68 11.96 5.24
C LEU A 52 10.26 12.41 4.87
N GLY A 53 9.78 12.08 3.67
CA GLY A 53 8.44 12.49 3.24
C GLY A 53 7.33 12.04 4.19
N ILE A 54 7.42 10.80 4.70
CA ILE A 54 6.41 10.23 5.60
C ILE A 54 6.51 10.86 7.00
N THR A 55 7.73 10.96 7.54
CA THR A 55 7.94 11.44 8.90
C THR A 55 7.73 12.95 9.03
N LEU A 56 7.96 13.73 7.98
CA LEU A 56 7.63 15.16 7.93
C LEU A 56 6.11 15.41 7.97
N GLU A 57 5.34 14.58 7.25
CA GLU A 57 3.88 14.63 7.28
C GLU A 57 3.36 14.30 8.68
N ASP A 58 3.84 13.22 9.29
CA ASP A 58 3.48 12.82 10.66
C ASP A 58 3.85 13.92 11.67
N ALA A 59 5.03 14.56 11.53
CA ALA A 59 5.47 15.65 12.41
C ALA A 59 4.60 16.91 12.29
N LEU A 60 4.22 17.30 11.06
CA LEU A 60 3.29 18.42 10.86
C LEU A 60 1.93 18.09 11.48
N CYS A 61 1.38 16.90 11.20
CA CYS A 61 0.11 16.46 11.77
C CYS A 61 0.14 16.45 13.31
N SER A 62 1.24 16.00 13.91
CA SER A 62 1.43 16.01 15.37
C SER A 62 1.23 17.42 15.95
N ILE A 63 1.81 18.45 15.34
CA ILE A 63 1.64 19.84 15.80
C ILE A 63 0.22 20.35 15.57
N LEU A 64 -0.37 20.06 14.40
CA LEU A 64 -1.75 20.44 14.09
C LEU A 64 -2.76 19.89 15.11
N MET A 65 -2.46 18.74 15.72
CA MET A 65 -3.28 18.11 16.75
C MET A 65 -3.14 18.75 18.15
N ARG A 66 -2.17 19.64 18.39
CA ARG A 66 -1.93 20.29 19.70
C ARG A 66 -2.92 21.43 19.94
N ARG A 67 -3.15 21.77 21.21
CA ARG A 67 -4.03 22.89 21.60
C ARG A 67 -3.23 24.03 22.23
N PRO A 68 -3.27 25.26 21.64
CA PRO A 68 -2.61 26.41 22.22
C PRO A 68 -3.34 26.91 23.47
N VAL A 69 -2.59 27.33 24.49
CA VAL A 69 -3.13 27.91 25.73
C VAL A 69 -2.66 29.36 25.87
N SER A 70 -3.57 30.25 26.27
CA SER A 70 -3.27 31.67 26.57
C SER A 70 -2.69 32.47 25.39
N ILE A 71 -3.16 32.21 24.16
CA ILE A 71 -2.73 32.94 22.96
C ILE A 71 -3.71 34.08 22.63
N ASN A 72 -3.18 35.30 22.50
CA ASN A 72 -3.97 36.52 22.31
C ASN A 72 -3.74 37.18 20.94
N SER A 73 -2.81 36.69 20.13
CA SER A 73 -2.53 37.20 18.79
C SER A 73 -2.06 36.11 17.82
N LEU A 74 -2.15 36.39 16.52
CA LEU A 74 -1.57 35.53 15.48
C LEU A 74 -0.05 35.37 15.64
N GLU A 75 0.66 36.43 16.06
CA GLU A 75 2.11 36.37 16.25
C GLU A 75 2.47 35.45 17.43
N GLU A 76 1.76 35.55 18.56
CA GLU A 76 1.92 34.61 19.68
C GLU A 76 1.62 33.16 19.26
N MET A 77 0.58 32.95 18.43
CA MET A 77 0.24 31.62 17.91
C MET A 77 1.35 31.04 17.04
N LYS A 78 1.92 31.90 16.17
CA LYS A 78 3.03 31.54 15.29
C LYS A 78 4.30 31.23 16.08
N GLU A 79 4.65 32.04 17.08
CA GLU A 79 5.78 31.78 17.97
C GLU A 79 5.62 30.43 18.68
N TRP A 80 4.42 30.15 19.21
CA TRP A 80 4.10 28.89 19.87
C TRP A 80 4.26 27.68 18.95
N CYS A 81 3.60 27.66 17.78
CA CYS A 81 3.67 26.49 16.90
C CYS A 81 5.06 26.35 16.24
N PHE A 82 5.78 27.45 16.03
CA PHE A 82 7.15 27.41 15.49
C PHE A 82 8.18 26.92 16.51
N ALA A 83 7.92 27.07 17.82
CA ALA A 83 8.70 26.43 18.86
C ALA A 83 8.47 24.91 18.87
N LEU A 84 7.21 24.46 18.74
CA LEU A 84 6.89 23.02 18.60
C LEU A 84 7.54 22.40 17.36
N ALA A 85 7.65 23.17 16.26
CA ALA A 85 8.34 22.72 15.05
C ALA A 85 9.83 22.41 15.28
N GLU A 86 10.50 23.08 16.23
CA GLU A 86 11.90 22.78 16.57
C GLU A 86 12.02 21.41 17.26
N GLU A 87 11.12 21.13 18.20
CA GLU A 87 11.08 19.84 18.91
C GLU A 87 10.71 18.71 17.95
N GLU A 88 9.64 18.87 17.16
CA GLU A 88 9.18 17.83 16.26
C GLU A 88 10.14 17.58 15.09
N ALA A 89 10.94 18.57 14.69
CA ALA A 89 12.02 18.35 13.73
C ALA A 89 13.09 17.38 14.28
N VAL A 90 13.41 17.46 15.58
CA VAL A 90 14.33 16.51 16.23
C VAL A 90 13.72 15.11 16.27
N ASN A 91 12.44 14.99 16.63
CA ASN A 91 11.72 13.72 16.64
C ASN A 91 11.68 13.09 15.23
N CYS A 92 11.30 13.90 14.23
CA CYS A 92 11.31 13.53 12.83
C CYS A 92 12.70 13.04 12.39
N TYR A 93 13.78 13.75 12.75
CA TYR A 93 15.14 13.33 12.45
C TYR A 93 15.47 11.95 13.03
N GLN A 94 15.20 11.73 14.32
CA GLN A 94 15.53 10.46 14.98
C GLN A 94 14.71 9.29 14.41
N ALA A 95 13.40 9.48 14.25
CA ALA A 95 12.51 8.47 13.66
C ALA A 95 12.96 8.10 12.24
N SER A 96 13.29 9.10 11.43
CA SER A 96 13.76 8.90 10.06
C SER A 96 15.12 8.21 10.02
N LYS A 97 16.03 8.54 10.94
CA LYS A 97 17.34 7.90 11.08
C LYS A 97 17.20 6.42 11.38
N GLN A 98 16.32 6.07 12.32
CA GLN A 98 16.04 4.68 12.66
C GLN A 98 15.44 3.93 11.46
N ASN A 99 14.53 4.57 10.72
CA ASN A 99 13.93 3.99 9.52
C ASN A 99 14.98 3.78 8.40
N TRP A 100 15.87 4.76 8.19
CA TRP A 100 17.00 4.62 7.27
C TRP A 100 17.93 3.48 7.67
N GLN A 101 18.29 3.39 8.96
CA GLN A 101 19.18 2.34 9.47
C GLN A 101 18.60 0.94 9.40
N SER A 102 17.27 0.80 9.51
CA SER A 102 16.57 -0.49 9.39
C SER A 102 16.19 -0.85 7.95
N THR A 103 16.29 0.09 7.01
CA THR A 103 16.01 -0.15 5.59
C THR A 103 16.99 -1.16 5.00
N ALA A 104 16.45 -2.22 4.40
CA ALA A 104 17.22 -3.34 3.85
C ALA A 104 18.07 -2.95 2.63
N TRP A 105 17.58 -2.05 1.78
CA TRP A 105 18.28 -1.59 0.59
C TRP A 105 18.16 -0.07 0.40
N ARG A 106 19.32 0.60 0.43
CA ARG A 106 19.46 2.05 0.43
C ARG A 106 20.20 2.52 -0.80
N LYS A 107 20.02 3.79 -1.14
CA LYS A 107 20.78 4.43 -2.21
C LYS A 107 22.20 4.75 -1.71
N ASP A 108 23.20 4.06 -2.23
CA ASP A 108 24.60 4.16 -1.78
C ASP A 108 25.20 5.57 -1.96
N SER A 109 24.64 6.37 -2.87
CA SER A 109 25.09 7.74 -3.13
C SER A 109 24.65 8.76 -2.07
N GLN A 110 24.00 8.34 -0.99
CA GLN A 110 23.45 9.23 0.04
C GLN A 110 23.90 8.76 1.43
N THR A 111 24.30 9.72 2.27
CA THR A 111 24.67 9.47 3.65
C THR A 111 23.70 10.17 4.58
N TRP A 112 23.42 9.57 5.75
CA TRP A 112 22.42 10.12 6.66
C TRP A 112 22.86 11.47 7.24
N GLU A 113 24.16 11.67 7.35
CA GLU A 113 24.82 12.87 7.84
C GLU A 113 24.49 14.13 7.02
N GLU A 114 23.95 13.97 5.80
CA GLU A 114 23.48 15.09 4.96
C GLU A 114 22.11 15.65 5.42
N VAL A 115 21.38 14.96 6.29
CA VAL A 115 20.09 15.44 6.81
C VAL A 115 20.35 16.47 7.92
N SER A 116 19.79 17.67 7.75
CA SER A 116 19.84 18.76 8.73
C SER A 116 18.51 18.86 9.48
N VAL A 117 18.58 19.00 10.81
CA VAL A 117 17.39 19.28 11.64
C VAL A 117 16.81 20.64 11.27
N GLU A 118 17.67 21.63 11.00
CA GLU A 118 17.27 22.99 10.61
C GLU A 118 16.42 22.98 9.33
N GLU A 119 16.77 22.17 8.34
CA GLU A 119 15.95 22.01 7.12
C GLU A 119 14.60 21.32 7.40
N LEU A 120 14.56 20.35 8.33
CA LEU A 120 13.30 19.74 8.74
C LEU A 120 12.42 20.75 9.47
N THR A 121 12.97 21.53 10.40
CA THR A 121 12.29 22.63 11.09
C THR A 121 11.71 23.62 10.10
N ARG A 122 12.51 24.02 9.09
CA ARG A 122 12.07 24.95 8.04
C ARG A 122 10.87 24.40 7.26
N LYS A 123 10.92 23.13 6.85
CA LYS A 123 9.82 22.47 6.12
C LYS A 123 8.54 22.35 6.97
N ILE A 124 8.67 22.00 8.25
CA ILE A 124 7.52 21.93 9.17
C ILE A 124 6.92 23.33 9.35
N ARG A 125 7.74 24.37 9.56
CA ARG A 125 7.30 25.76 9.65
C ARG A 125 6.58 26.25 8.39
N ASN A 126 7.01 25.82 7.21
CA ASN A 126 6.31 26.15 5.96
C ASN A 126 4.89 25.56 5.93
N GLY A 127 4.72 24.32 6.37
CA GLY A 127 3.39 23.71 6.50
C GLY A 127 2.51 24.41 7.55
N LEU A 128 3.10 24.79 8.68
CA LEU A 128 2.41 25.57 9.71
C LEU A 128 2.03 26.97 9.21
N HIS A 129 2.86 27.59 8.37
CA HIS A 129 2.53 28.88 7.76
C HIS A 129 1.26 28.78 6.91
N LEU A 130 1.16 27.77 6.06
CA LEU A 130 -0.05 27.49 5.26
C LEU A 130 -1.28 27.25 6.14
N PHE A 131 -1.12 26.56 7.28
CA PHE A 131 -2.22 26.36 8.22
C PHE A 131 -2.62 27.64 8.97
N LEU A 132 -1.66 28.48 9.37
CA LEU A 132 -1.94 29.74 10.05
C LEU A 132 -2.79 30.70 9.19
N GLU A 133 -2.70 30.63 7.86
CA GLU A 133 -3.60 31.35 6.96
C GLU A 133 -5.07 30.93 7.14
N GLU A 134 -5.32 29.64 7.38
CA GLU A 134 -6.67 29.12 7.66
C GLU A 134 -7.16 29.55 9.05
N VAL A 135 -6.27 29.55 10.04
CA VAL A 135 -6.56 30.02 11.41
C VAL A 135 -6.92 31.51 11.41
N GLU A 136 -6.12 32.34 10.73
CA GLU A 136 -6.40 33.76 10.57
C GLU A 136 -7.72 34.00 9.83
N SER A 137 -7.97 33.27 8.75
CA SER A 137 -9.24 33.35 8.02
C SER A 137 -10.44 32.96 8.90
N CYS A 138 -10.29 31.92 9.73
CA CYS A 138 -11.31 31.51 10.69
C CYS A 138 -11.57 32.57 11.76
N TYR A 139 -10.52 33.17 12.31
CA TYR A 139 -10.63 34.26 13.27
C TYR A 139 -11.34 35.49 12.67
N LEU A 140 -10.94 35.91 11.47
CA LEU A 140 -11.55 37.04 10.75
C LEU A 140 -13.01 36.77 10.34
N ALA A 141 -13.37 35.49 10.13
CA ALA A 141 -14.74 35.04 9.93
C ALA A 141 -15.52 34.83 11.23
N ASN A 142 -15.02 35.34 12.37
CA ASN A 142 -15.61 35.20 13.70
C ASN A 142 -15.90 33.74 14.10
N GLY A 143 -14.96 32.83 13.82
CA GLY A 143 -15.07 31.40 14.16
C GLY A 143 -15.84 30.57 13.14
N GLY A 144 -16.30 31.16 12.03
CA GLY A 144 -17.01 30.43 10.99
C GLY A 144 -18.40 29.92 11.42
N PRO A 145 -19.07 29.12 10.57
CA PRO A 145 -20.46 28.70 10.79
C PRO A 145 -20.65 27.75 11.99
N TYR A 146 -19.59 27.10 12.47
CA TYR A 146 -19.68 26.03 13.48
C TYR A 146 -19.31 26.47 14.90
N LEU A 147 -18.96 27.74 15.13
CA LEU A 147 -18.50 28.24 16.44
C LEU A 147 -19.48 27.89 17.58
N ASP A 148 -20.77 28.13 17.38
CA ASP A 148 -21.80 27.88 18.38
C ASP A 148 -21.95 26.39 18.74
N GLU A 149 -21.78 25.49 17.76
CA GLU A 149 -21.81 24.05 17.97
C GLU A 149 -20.60 23.61 18.80
N PHE A 150 -19.41 24.09 18.45
CA PHE A 150 -18.17 23.81 19.17
C PHE A 150 -18.21 24.32 20.62
N ARG A 151 -18.67 25.56 20.86
CA ARG A 151 -18.84 26.12 22.22
C ARG A 151 -19.82 25.32 23.07
N GLN A 152 -20.80 24.67 22.44
CA GLN A 152 -21.74 23.75 23.08
C GLN A 152 -21.20 22.32 23.22
N GLN A 153 -19.94 22.08 22.87
CA GLN A 153 -19.30 20.77 22.84
C GLN A 153 -20.03 19.76 21.93
N GLN A 154 -20.70 20.27 20.90
CA GLN A 154 -21.28 19.45 19.83
C GLN A 154 -20.23 19.23 18.75
N THR A 155 -20.34 18.12 18.03
CA THR A 155 -19.44 17.80 16.92
C THR A 155 -20.13 18.13 15.60
N PRO A 156 -19.72 19.18 14.87
CA PRO A 156 -20.37 19.58 13.60
C PRO A 156 -20.15 18.57 12.47
N HIS A 157 -19.28 17.59 12.68
CA HIS A 157 -18.90 16.61 11.68
C HIS A 157 -18.97 15.19 12.22
N SER A 158 -19.40 14.24 11.38
CA SER A 158 -19.57 12.84 11.76
C SER A 158 -18.29 12.17 12.27
N ILE A 159 -17.13 12.62 11.79
CA ILE A 159 -15.81 12.22 12.30
C ILE A 159 -15.09 13.51 12.72
N PRO A 160 -14.77 13.71 14.00
CA PRO A 160 -14.06 14.90 14.47
C PRO A 160 -12.62 14.93 13.95
N SER A 161 -12.05 16.13 13.91
CA SER A 161 -10.63 16.28 13.65
C SER A 161 -9.87 15.70 14.87
N PRO A 162 -8.86 14.84 14.71
CA PRO A 162 -8.12 14.28 15.85
C PRO A 162 -7.31 15.34 16.60
N ALA A 163 -7.32 15.33 17.93
CA ALA A 163 -6.47 16.18 18.77
C ALA A 163 -5.75 15.37 19.85
N TRP A 164 -4.63 15.90 20.34
CA TRP A 164 -4.04 15.46 21.60
C TRP A 164 -4.99 15.82 22.75
N GLY A 165 -5.08 14.94 23.73
CA GLY A 165 -6.08 15.03 24.81
C GLY A 165 -7.41 14.33 24.51
N ASP A 166 -7.77 14.14 23.24
CA ASP A 166 -9.00 13.43 22.85
C ASP A 166 -8.74 11.92 22.66
N GLU A 167 -9.79 11.09 22.85
CA GLU A 167 -9.72 9.64 22.58
C GLU A 167 -9.56 9.39 21.07
N PRO A 168 -8.53 8.63 20.63
CA PRO A 168 -8.35 8.32 19.21
C PRO A 168 -9.47 7.42 18.67
N ILE A 169 -9.94 7.71 17.46
CA ILE A 169 -11.03 6.97 16.82
C ILE A 169 -10.46 5.88 15.91
N PHE A 170 -10.69 4.62 16.28
CA PHE A 170 -10.25 3.47 15.50
C PHE A 170 -11.32 3.03 14.48
N PRO A 171 -10.97 2.69 13.22
CA PRO A 171 -11.89 2.13 12.23
C PRO A 171 -12.69 0.91 12.70
N ILE A 172 -12.02 0.01 13.43
CA ILE A 172 -12.58 -1.23 13.96
C ILE A 172 -12.27 -1.27 15.46
N PRO A 173 -13.03 -0.54 16.31
CA PRO A 173 -12.76 -0.44 17.74
C PRO A 173 -12.72 -1.80 18.45
N ASP A 174 -13.58 -2.74 18.04
CA ASP A 174 -13.68 -4.08 18.64
C ASP A 174 -12.44 -4.95 18.45
N LYS A 175 -11.54 -4.57 17.55
CA LYS A 175 -10.26 -5.28 17.31
C LYS A 175 -9.10 -4.71 18.11
N VAL A 176 -9.28 -3.56 18.77
CA VAL A 176 -8.29 -2.97 19.68
C VAL A 176 -8.45 -3.63 21.05
N ARG A 177 -7.54 -4.52 21.42
CA ARG A 177 -7.59 -5.30 22.67
C ARG A 177 -6.91 -4.60 23.84
N ASN A 178 -5.93 -3.76 23.58
CA ASN A 178 -5.17 -3.11 24.62
C ASN A 178 -5.85 -1.81 25.08
N PHE A 179 -6.40 -1.79 26.30
CA PHE A 179 -6.93 -0.57 26.92
C PHE A 179 -5.86 0.52 27.02
N GLY A 180 -4.59 0.17 27.21
CA GLY A 180 -3.47 1.12 27.21
C GLY A 180 -3.21 1.76 25.85
N LEU A 181 -3.65 1.14 24.73
CA LEU A 181 -3.68 1.79 23.41
C LEU A 181 -4.87 2.76 23.25
N ARG A 182 -5.77 2.87 24.22
CA ARG A 182 -6.90 3.80 24.22
C ARG A 182 -6.72 4.97 25.20
N THR A 183 -5.81 4.86 26.18
CA THR A 183 -5.55 5.91 27.18
C THR A 183 -4.35 6.76 26.80
N TRP A 184 -4.59 7.94 26.20
CA TRP A 184 -3.52 8.82 25.70
C TRP A 184 -3.84 10.32 25.80
N ALA A 185 -4.56 10.71 26.86
CA ALA A 185 -4.73 12.13 27.12
C ALA A 185 -3.41 12.69 27.66
N GLU A 186 -2.67 13.41 26.81
CA GLU A 186 -1.98 14.59 27.33
C GLU A 186 -3.08 15.52 27.86
N ASP A 187 -2.89 16.12 29.04
CA ASP A 187 -3.88 17.01 29.66
C ASP A 187 -3.91 18.35 28.90
N GLU A 188 -4.48 18.32 27.69
CA GLU A 188 -4.69 19.45 26.79
C GLU A 188 -6.19 19.64 26.49
N PRO A 189 -7.04 19.90 27.50
CA PRO A 189 -8.46 20.15 27.26
C PRO A 189 -8.66 21.47 26.52
N MET A 190 -9.58 21.47 25.56
CA MET A 190 -10.03 22.72 24.93
C MET A 190 -10.89 23.53 25.90
N VAL A 191 -10.60 24.83 26.02
CA VAL A 191 -11.39 25.79 26.80
C VAL A 191 -12.09 26.75 25.84
N TRP A 192 -13.41 26.59 25.73
CA TRP A 192 -14.27 27.42 24.90
C TRP A 192 -14.69 28.70 25.64
N GLN A 193 -14.81 29.80 24.90
CA GLN A 193 -15.37 31.05 25.45
C GLN A 193 -16.89 30.93 25.62
N SER A 194 -17.49 31.89 26.32
CA SER A 194 -18.95 31.95 26.43
C SER A 194 -19.58 32.30 25.08
N LYS A 195 -20.85 31.95 24.89
CA LYS A 195 -21.58 32.13 23.62
C LYS A 195 -21.44 33.53 23.01
N ASP A 196 -21.54 34.58 23.82
CA ASP A 196 -21.54 35.97 23.35
C ASP A 196 -20.15 36.62 23.35
N ASP A 197 -19.11 35.89 23.77
CA ASP A 197 -17.75 36.41 23.78
C ASP A 197 -17.17 36.40 22.36
N PRO A 198 -16.31 37.38 21.98
CA PRO A 198 -15.59 37.36 20.72
C PRO A 198 -14.81 36.05 20.55
N VAL A 199 -14.67 35.58 19.30
CA VAL A 199 -13.83 34.41 19.04
C VAL A 199 -12.39 34.69 19.48
N SER A 200 -11.77 33.73 20.16
CA SER A 200 -10.35 33.79 20.52
C SER A 200 -9.47 33.12 19.46
N TRP A 201 -8.17 33.41 19.48
CA TRP A 201 -7.20 32.75 18.59
C TRP A 201 -7.11 31.24 18.84
N THR A 202 -7.23 30.81 20.11
CA THR A 202 -7.30 29.38 20.46
C THR A 202 -8.55 28.70 19.88
N GLU A 203 -9.72 29.36 19.92
CA GLU A 203 -10.94 28.84 19.27
C GLU A 203 -10.77 28.78 17.75
N ALA A 204 -10.18 29.80 17.12
CA ALA A 204 -9.93 29.80 15.69
C ALA A 204 -9.00 28.67 15.26
N TRP A 205 -7.94 28.38 16.03
CA TRP A 205 -7.05 27.23 15.79
C TRP A 205 -7.83 25.91 15.84
N GLU A 206 -8.61 25.69 16.90
CA GLU A 206 -9.35 24.44 17.10
C GLU A 206 -10.43 24.23 16.05
N ILE A 207 -11.13 25.29 15.63
CA ILE A 207 -12.16 25.23 14.58
C ILE A 207 -11.53 25.01 13.21
N ALA A 208 -10.43 25.71 12.90
CA ALA A 208 -9.71 25.58 11.63
C ALA A 208 -9.02 24.22 11.47
N ARG A 209 -8.72 23.53 12.58
CA ARG A 209 -7.96 22.28 12.61
C ARG A 209 -8.53 21.23 11.64
N PRO A 210 -7.76 20.84 10.60
CA PRO A 210 -8.23 19.87 9.64
C PRO A 210 -8.43 18.50 10.28
N TRP A 211 -9.25 17.66 9.65
CA TRP A 211 -9.08 16.22 9.88
C TRP A 211 -7.72 15.83 9.31
N VAL A 212 -6.92 15.15 10.12
CA VAL A 212 -5.61 14.63 9.74
C VAL A 212 -5.56 13.14 10.04
N LYS A 213 -4.63 12.43 9.43
CA LYS A 213 -4.31 11.07 9.84
C LYS A 213 -3.81 11.08 11.28
N ASP A 214 -4.46 10.31 12.15
CA ASP A 214 -4.07 10.21 13.56
C ASP A 214 -2.90 9.21 13.70
N PRO A 215 -1.67 9.65 14.06
CA PRO A 215 -0.51 8.76 14.17
C PRO A 215 -0.66 7.73 15.31
N ARG A 216 -1.59 7.94 16.25
CA ARG A 216 -1.90 6.99 17.33
C ARG A 216 -2.71 5.78 16.83
N VAL A 217 -3.39 5.91 15.69
CA VAL A 217 -4.28 4.88 15.15
C VAL A 217 -3.50 3.99 14.17
N HIS A 218 -3.08 2.82 14.68
CA HIS A 218 -2.35 1.82 13.90
C HIS A 218 -3.18 1.15 12.78
N GLN A 219 -4.50 1.27 12.85
CA GLN A 219 -5.39 0.70 11.85
C GLN A 219 -5.44 1.59 10.59
N PRO A 220 -5.75 1.04 9.40
CA PRO A 220 -5.81 1.82 8.17
C PRO A 220 -6.89 2.91 8.23
N GLN A 221 -6.49 4.18 8.07
CA GLN A 221 -7.39 5.34 8.01
C GLN A 221 -7.62 5.72 6.55
N ARG A 222 -8.60 5.08 5.90
CA ARG A 222 -8.77 5.12 4.44
C ARG A 222 -10.22 5.23 4.03
N LEU A 223 -10.43 5.94 2.92
CA LEU A 223 -11.63 5.78 2.11
C LEU A 223 -11.55 4.43 1.38
N PHE A 224 -12.64 3.66 1.41
CA PHE A 224 -12.80 2.44 0.62
C PHE A 224 -14.03 2.62 -0.25
N HIS A 225 -13.88 2.41 -1.56
CA HIS A 225 -15.02 2.37 -2.47
C HIS A 225 -16.02 1.30 -1.97
N PRO A 226 -17.35 1.51 -2.07
CA PRO A 226 -18.36 0.56 -1.56
C PRO A 226 -18.13 -0.89 -2.02
N ASP A 227 -17.84 -1.08 -3.31
CA ASP A 227 -17.49 -2.39 -3.89
C ASP A 227 -16.08 -2.91 -3.57
N GLY A 228 -15.27 -2.20 -2.77
CA GLY A 228 -13.97 -2.63 -2.27
C GLY A 228 -12.81 -2.70 -3.26
N TRP A 229 -12.97 -2.21 -4.50
CA TRP A 229 -11.95 -2.27 -5.56
C TRP A 229 -10.99 -1.06 -5.60
N ALA A 230 -11.32 0.03 -4.90
CA ALA A 230 -10.45 1.20 -4.77
C ALA A 230 -10.34 1.66 -3.31
N ALA A 231 -9.20 2.24 -2.95
CA ALA A 231 -8.98 2.83 -1.64
C ALA A 231 -7.96 3.98 -1.68
N GLY A 232 -8.16 4.97 -0.82
CA GLY A 232 -7.33 6.18 -0.71
C GLY A 232 -7.10 6.57 0.74
N GLU A 233 -5.91 7.09 1.03
CA GLU A 233 -5.52 7.67 2.32
C GLU A 233 -5.40 9.17 2.06
N LEU A 234 -6.13 9.99 2.80
CA LEU A 234 -6.08 11.45 2.70
C LEU A 234 -5.08 11.97 3.72
N ASP A 235 -4.38 13.06 3.39
CA ASP A 235 -3.44 13.69 4.32
C ASP A 235 -4.19 14.67 5.23
N LEU A 236 -4.88 15.66 4.64
CA LEU A 236 -5.72 16.62 5.38
C LEU A 236 -7.09 16.84 4.71
N VAL A 237 -8.09 17.14 5.54
CA VAL A 237 -9.41 17.63 5.11
C VAL A 237 -9.78 18.89 5.89
N LEU A 238 -9.81 20.03 5.20
CA LEU A 238 -10.30 21.30 5.75
C LEU A 238 -11.81 21.42 5.54
N ARG A 239 -12.51 21.95 6.56
CA ARG A 239 -13.97 22.04 6.58
C ARG A 239 -14.54 23.09 7.53
N TRP A 240 -13.69 23.97 8.05
CA TRP A 240 -14.04 24.91 9.12
C TRP A 240 -15.07 25.96 8.68
N ASP A 241 -15.05 26.34 7.41
CA ASP A 241 -15.92 27.36 6.80
C ASP A 241 -17.20 26.77 6.18
N GLY A 242 -17.45 25.49 6.41
CA GLY A 242 -18.55 24.74 5.80
C GLY A 242 -18.26 24.18 4.41
N LYS A 243 -17.07 24.42 3.86
CA LYS A 243 -16.64 23.90 2.57
C LYS A 243 -15.60 22.79 2.74
N VAL A 244 -15.78 21.67 2.07
CA VAL A 244 -14.86 20.53 2.15
C VAL A 244 -13.72 20.72 1.15
N ARG A 245 -12.49 20.83 1.66
CA ARG A 245 -11.27 20.91 0.84
C ARG A 245 -10.35 19.75 1.15
N LEU A 246 -9.91 19.03 0.12
CA LEU A 246 -8.95 17.93 0.25
C LEU A 246 -7.54 18.43 -0.04
N ILE A 247 -6.61 18.12 0.85
CA ILE A 247 -5.22 18.58 0.74
C ILE A 247 -4.29 17.37 0.78
N ASP A 248 -3.32 17.37 -0.12
CA ASP A 248 -2.23 16.40 -0.16
C ASP A 248 -0.90 17.13 0.09
N ILE A 249 -0.13 16.62 1.06
CA ILE A 249 1.11 17.24 1.53
C ILE A 249 2.29 16.68 0.73
N LYS A 250 3.15 17.57 0.22
CA LYS A 250 4.38 17.20 -0.50
C LYS A 250 5.60 17.81 0.16
N SER A 251 6.52 16.96 0.60
CA SER A 251 7.81 17.41 1.18
C SER A 251 8.76 18.08 0.17
N GLY A 252 8.49 17.94 -1.14
CA GLY A 252 9.33 18.46 -2.23
C GLY A 252 8.85 19.80 -2.79
N ASN A 253 9.29 20.11 -4.02
CA ASN A 253 8.98 21.36 -4.73
C ASN A 253 7.92 21.15 -5.84
N PRO A 254 7.02 22.12 -6.10
CA PRO A 254 5.99 22.04 -7.14
C PRO A 254 6.53 21.98 -8.59
N THR A 255 7.80 22.30 -8.81
CA THR A 255 8.45 22.21 -10.14
C THR A 255 9.06 20.83 -10.43
N SER A 256 9.01 19.90 -9.47
CA SER A 256 9.59 18.57 -9.65
C SER A 256 8.88 17.79 -10.76
N LYS A 257 9.59 16.87 -11.42
CA LYS A 257 9.00 15.99 -12.45
C LYS A 257 7.81 15.15 -11.94
N PHE A 258 7.69 14.97 -10.63
CA PHE A 258 6.59 14.23 -10.00
C PHE A 258 5.37 15.11 -9.70
N ALA A 259 5.52 16.44 -9.69
CA ALA A 259 4.43 17.37 -9.39
C ALA A 259 3.28 17.31 -10.41
N GLN A 260 3.58 17.00 -11.67
CA GLN A 260 2.55 16.79 -12.72
C GLN A 260 1.57 15.67 -12.38
N SER A 261 1.94 14.73 -11.51
CA SER A 261 1.05 13.64 -11.10
C SER A 261 0.10 14.03 -9.96
N LEU A 262 0.28 15.19 -9.31
CA LEU A 262 -0.52 15.57 -8.16
C LEU A 262 -1.99 15.80 -8.53
N GLU A 263 -2.26 16.43 -9.68
CA GLU A 263 -3.62 16.62 -10.19
C GLU A 263 -4.38 15.29 -10.30
N HIS A 264 -3.74 14.25 -10.84
CA HIS A 264 -4.35 12.92 -10.92
C HIS A 264 -4.59 12.29 -9.54
N GLN A 265 -3.73 12.56 -8.55
CA GLN A 265 -3.92 12.06 -7.18
C GLN A 265 -5.11 12.74 -6.51
N LEU A 266 -5.18 14.07 -6.61
CA LEU A 266 -6.27 14.86 -6.04
C LEU A 266 -7.61 14.60 -6.74
N ASN A 267 -7.62 14.43 -8.06
CA ASN A 267 -8.81 13.99 -8.80
C ASN A 267 -9.29 12.60 -8.35
N PHE A 268 -8.36 11.68 -8.09
CA PHE A 268 -8.71 10.37 -7.51
C PHE A 268 -9.33 10.51 -6.13
N TYR A 269 -8.81 11.40 -5.27
CA TYR A 269 -9.38 11.62 -3.94
C TYR A 269 -10.74 12.33 -3.97
N ALA A 270 -10.94 13.32 -4.84
CA ALA A 270 -12.24 13.95 -5.04
C ALA A 270 -13.29 12.94 -5.55
N TRP A 271 -12.90 12.10 -6.50
CA TRP A 271 -13.73 11.00 -6.98
C TRP A 271 -14.06 10.00 -5.87
N LEU A 272 -13.05 9.53 -5.14
CA LEU A 272 -13.28 8.56 -4.08
C LEU A 272 -14.10 9.15 -2.93
N TRP A 273 -13.97 10.45 -2.66
CA TRP A 273 -14.84 11.16 -1.72
C TRP A 273 -16.30 11.09 -2.18
N HIS A 274 -16.58 11.46 -3.43
CA HIS A 274 -17.91 11.39 -4.03
C HIS A 274 -18.53 9.98 -3.88
N GLU A 275 -17.80 8.93 -4.26
CA GLU A 275 -18.25 7.53 -4.17
C GLU A 275 -18.48 7.03 -2.73
N THR A 276 -18.03 7.76 -1.71
CA THR A 276 -18.06 7.32 -0.31
C THR A 276 -18.79 8.28 0.65
N HIS A 277 -19.40 9.35 0.10
CA HIS A 277 -20.07 10.41 0.86
C HIS A 277 -21.38 10.83 0.19
N ASP A 278 -22.21 9.86 -0.18
CA ASP A 278 -23.55 10.11 -0.74
C ASP A 278 -23.55 11.10 -1.92
N ASN A 279 -22.56 10.94 -2.82
CA ASN A 279 -22.36 11.79 -4.01
C ASN A 279 -22.04 13.26 -3.70
N GLN A 280 -21.57 13.57 -2.48
CA GLN A 280 -21.09 14.91 -2.14
C GLN A 280 -19.88 15.29 -3.00
N GLN A 281 -19.96 16.42 -3.69
CA GLN A 281 -18.80 17.05 -4.32
C GLN A 281 -18.03 17.87 -3.29
N VAL A 282 -16.70 17.79 -3.34
CA VAL A 282 -15.82 18.65 -2.55
C VAL A 282 -15.76 20.05 -3.15
N ASP A 283 -15.47 21.05 -2.35
CA ASP A 283 -15.39 22.45 -2.76
C ASP A 283 -14.00 22.85 -3.27
N GLY A 284 -12.97 22.10 -2.91
CA GLY A 284 -11.60 22.37 -3.35
C GLY A 284 -10.67 21.18 -3.23
N ILE A 285 -9.64 21.17 -4.07
CA ILE A 285 -8.52 20.23 -4.01
C ILE A 285 -7.20 20.99 -4.20
N GLU A 286 -6.24 20.76 -3.32
CA GLU A 286 -4.97 21.49 -3.34
C GLU A 286 -3.77 20.68 -2.83
N GLY A 287 -2.58 21.07 -3.29
CA GLY A 287 -1.31 20.55 -2.85
C GLY A 287 -0.59 21.53 -1.93
N TRP A 288 -0.16 21.08 -0.76
CA TRP A 288 0.70 21.85 0.14
C TRP A 288 2.13 21.38 0.00
N TYR A 289 2.98 22.22 -0.58
CA TYR A 289 4.41 21.94 -0.67
C TYR A 289 5.08 22.47 0.58
N LEU A 290 6.03 21.70 1.13
CA LEU A 290 6.76 22.07 2.34
C LEU A 290 8.17 22.60 2.04
N ASP A 291 8.64 22.47 0.79
CA ASP A 291 9.96 22.98 0.40
C ASP A 291 10.01 24.51 0.38
N GLY A 292 8.96 25.17 -0.05
CA GLY A 292 8.55 26.50 0.41
C GLY A 292 7.16 26.40 1.05
N PRO A 293 6.52 27.51 1.44
CA PRO A 293 5.13 27.52 1.86
C PRO A 293 4.20 27.72 0.66
N GLU A 294 4.30 26.86 -0.37
CA GLU A 294 3.49 27.02 -1.59
C GLU A 294 2.22 26.17 -1.56
N ARG A 295 1.11 26.81 -1.93
CA ARG A 295 -0.18 26.17 -2.16
C ARG A 295 -0.48 26.11 -3.66
N VAL A 296 -0.81 24.92 -4.16
CA VAL A 296 -1.14 24.70 -5.57
C VAL A 296 -2.59 24.21 -5.67
N TYR A 297 -3.43 25.01 -6.32
CA TYR A 297 -4.85 24.70 -6.51
C TYR A 297 -5.08 23.91 -7.80
N PHE A 298 -6.01 22.97 -7.76
CA PHE A 298 -6.49 22.25 -8.94
C PHE A 298 -8.01 22.41 -9.08
N PRO A 299 -8.55 22.42 -10.31
CA PRO A 299 -9.99 22.48 -10.52
C PRO A 299 -10.66 21.20 -10.00
N VAL A 300 -11.73 21.35 -9.22
CA VAL A 300 -12.53 20.21 -8.78
C VAL A 300 -13.23 19.58 -10.01
N PRO A 301 -13.20 18.24 -10.17
CA PRO A 301 -13.95 17.57 -11.22
C PRO A 301 -15.46 17.85 -11.15
N SER A 302 -16.08 18.22 -12.27
CA SER A 302 -17.54 18.29 -12.39
C SER A 302 -18.19 16.92 -12.22
N GLU A 303 -19.49 16.87 -11.97
CA GLU A 303 -20.23 15.61 -11.83
C GLU A 303 -20.11 14.72 -13.08
N ASP A 304 -20.21 15.32 -14.28
CA ASP A 304 -19.96 14.61 -15.53
C ASP A 304 -18.54 14.03 -15.60
N LYS A 305 -17.54 14.77 -15.11
CA LYS A 305 -16.16 14.28 -15.07
C LYS A 305 -16.00 13.18 -14.03
N ILE A 306 -16.63 13.28 -12.87
CA ILE A 306 -16.66 12.20 -11.86
C ILE A 306 -17.22 10.91 -12.46
N ASN A 307 -18.34 10.98 -13.18
CA ASN A 307 -18.93 9.82 -13.85
C ASN A 307 -17.97 9.21 -14.89
N GLN A 308 -17.26 10.04 -15.66
CA GLN A 308 -16.22 9.57 -16.58
C GLN A 308 -15.05 8.92 -15.83
N LEU A 309 -14.60 9.50 -14.72
CA LEU A 309 -13.53 8.96 -13.89
C LEU A 309 -13.91 7.59 -13.32
N THR A 310 -15.17 7.37 -12.91
CA THR A 310 -15.66 6.05 -12.48
C THR A 310 -15.43 4.98 -13.55
N ILE A 311 -15.81 5.28 -14.79
CA ILE A 311 -15.64 4.35 -15.93
C ILE A 311 -14.14 4.14 -16.22
N GLU A 312 -13.38 5.22 -16.31
CA GLU A 312 -11.94 5.20 -16.62
C GLU A 312 -11.16 4.40 -15.56
N TYR A 313 -11.36 4.71 -14.28
CA TYR A 313 -10.68 4.05 -13.17
C TYR A 313 -11.08 2.58 -13.04
N LYS A 314 -12.34 2.23 -13.34
CA LYS A 314 -12.76 0.83 -13.38
C LYS A 314 -12.07 0.08 -14.51
N SER A 315 -11.96 0.67 -15.69
CA SER A 315 -11.22 0.09 -16.83
C SER A 315 -9.74 -0.10 -16.49
N ILE A 316 -9.08 0.93 -15.95
CA ILE A 316 -7.67 0.87 -15.53
C ILE A 316 -7.48 -0.21 -14.46
N HIS A 317 -8.40 -0.31 -13.50
CA HIS A 317 -8.38 -1.34 -12.48
C HIS A 317 -8.43 -2.75 -13.08
N GLN A 318 -9.32 -2.98 -14.06
CA GLN A 318 -9.39 -4.26 -14.79
C GLN A 318 -8.12 -4.54 -15.59
N ASP A 319 -7.59 -3.55 -16.31
CA ASP A 319 -6.34 -3.67 -17.06
C ASP A 319 -5.19 -4.03 -16.12
N MET A 320 -5.05 -3.31 -15.01
CA MET A 320 -4.09 -3.59 -13.95
C MET A 320 -4.25 -5.03 -13.46
N LEU A 321 -5.46 -5.51 -13.17
CA LEU A 321 -5.69 -6.88 -12.73
C LEU A 321 -5.22 -7.92 -13.76
N SER A 322 -5.47 -7.67 -15.05
CA SER A 322 -5.10 -8.59 -16.15
C SER A 322 -3.59 -8.72 -16.39
N LEU A 323 -2.78 -7.76 -15.90
CA LEU A 323 -1.35 -7.75 -16.10
C LEU A 323 -0.63 -8.88 -15.37
N GLY A 324 0.19 -9.62 -16.13
CA GLY A 324 1.13 -10.60 -15.61
C GLY A 324 0.54 -11.99 -15.52
N GLU A 325 1.34 -12.99 -15.87
CA GLU A 325 1.00 -14.39 -15.67
C GLU A 325 2.26 -15.25 -15.72
N GLY A 326 2.35 -16.20 -14.79
CA GLY A 326 3.45 -17.15 -14.78
C GLY A 326 4.82 -16.49 -14.56
N PRO A 327 5.90 -17.25 -14.79
CA PRO A 327 7.27 -16.74 -14.73
C PRO A 327 7.46 -15.51 -15.62
N VAL A 328 8.00 -14.43 -15.04
CA VAL A 328 8.15 -13.15 -15.74
C VAL A 328 9.50 -13.11 -16.44
N ARG A 329 9.53 -12.89 -17.76
CA ARG A 329 10.76 -12.54 -18.48
C ARG A 329 11.26 -11.18 -18.02
N PHE A 330 12.56 -11.09 -17.74
CA PHE A 330 13.18 -9.87 -17.25
C PHE A 330 14.65 -9.82 -17.68
N PRO A 331 15.14 -8.74 -18.31
CA PRO A 331 14.36 -7.59 -18.78
C PRO A 331 13.41 -7.94 -19.93
N ASP A 332 12.32 -7.17 -20.06
CA ASP A 332 11.41 -7.22 -21.20
C ASP A 332 10.75 -5.85 -21.40
N SER A 333 10.05 -5.66 -22.52
CA SER A 333 9.23 -4.49 -22.85
C SER A 333 7.80 -4.60 -22.33
N TYR A 334 7.44 -5.67 -21.63
CA TYR A 334 6.08 -5.92 -21.12
C TYR A 334 5.66 -4.94 -19.99
N PRO A 335 4.37 -4.52 -19.93
CA PRO A 335 3.34 -4.73 -20.94
C PRO A 335 3.47 -3.78 -22.13
N LYS A 336 4.12 -2.63 -21.93
CA LYS A 336 4.48 -1.67 -22.99
C LYS A 336 5.87 -1.11 -22.71
N PRO A 337 6.65 -0.74 -23.74
CA PRO A 337 7.96 -0.13 -23.57
C PRO A 337 7.92 1.07 -22.63
N CYS A 338 9.01 1.29 -21.89
CA CYS A 338 9.15 2.45 -21.02
C CYS A 338 9.15 3.74 -21.84
N ASN A 339 8.50 4.78 -21.34
CA ASN A 339 8.50 6.12 -21.91
C ASN A 339 9.48 7.08 -21.18
N ASN A 340 10.38 6.54 -20.35
CA ASN A 340 11.33 7.29 -19.54
C ASN A 340 10.69 8.32 -18.58
N ALA A 341 9.48 8.04 -18.11
CA ALA A 341 8.81 8.86 -17.11
C ALA A 341 9.57 8.88 -15.76
N ALA A 342 9.28 9.88 -14.94
CA ALA A 342 9.87 10.02 -13.62
C ALA A 342 9.60 8.78 -12.72
N GLY A 343 10.64 8.27 -12.07
CA GLY A 343 10.55 7.13 -11.15
C GLY A 343 10.71 5.75 -11.79
N CYS A 344 11.05 5.67 -13.08
CA CYS A 344 11.26 4.41 -13.81
C CYS A 344 12.60 3.72 -13.49
N PHE A 345 12.89 3.42 -12.23
CA PHE A 345 14.16 2.81 -11.80
C PHE A 345 14.45 1.46 -12.49
N TRP A 346 13.49 0.54 -12.52
CA TRP A 346 13.70 -0.79 -13.11
C TRP A 346 13.60 -0.84 -14.63
N CYS A 347 13.15 0.25 -15.26
CA CYS A 347 12.96 0.25 -16.71
C CYS A 347 14.29 0.28 -17.46
N VAL A 348 15.35 0.83 -16.85
CA VAL A 348 16.69 0.87 -17.44
C VAL A 348 17.40 -0.50 -17.43
N PHE A 349 16.91 -1.45 -16.64
CA PHE A 349 17.43 -2.82 -16.66
C PHE A 349 17.12 -3.43 -18.03
N GLY A 350 18.18 -3.79 -18.79
CA GLY A 350 18.09 -4.24 -20.17
C GLY A 350 18.29 -3.17 -21.25
N GLU A 351 18.55 -1.90 -20.89
CA GLU A 351 18.88 -0.85 -21.86
C GLU A 351 20.41 -0.65 -21.94
N GLU A 352 20.99 -0.63 -23.15
CA GLU A 352 22.46 -0.59 -23.32
C GLU A 352 23.14 0.73 -22.84
N ASN A 353 22.40 1.84 -22.79
CA ASN A 353 23.00 3.19 -22.69
C ASN A 353 22.53 4.03 -21.49
N ASN A 354 21.79 3.49 -20.52
CA ASN A 354 21.11 4.34 -19.53
C ASN A 354 21.19 3.85 -18.06
N PHE A 355 22.39 3.56 -17.56
CA PHE A 355 22.63 3.15 -16.17
C PHE A 355 23.13 4.27 -15.25
N GLN A 356 22.97 5.55 -15.60
CA GLN A 356 23.49 6.65 -14.76
C GLN A 356 22.93 6.57 -13.34
N GLY A 357 23.80 6.39 -12.34
CA GLY A 357 23.43 6.23 -10.93
C GLY A 357 22.82 4.87 -10.58
N SER A 358 23.05 3.84 -11.39
CA SER A 358 22.63 2.45 -11.18
C SER A 358 23.67 1.47 -11.72
N GLU A 359 24.93 1.71 -11.45
CA GLU A 359 26.09 0.93 -11.93
C GLU A 359 26.02 -0.54 -11.49
N HIS A 360 25.48 -0.80 -10.30
CA HIS A 360 25.24 -2.16 -9.80
C HIS A 360 24.26 -2.95 -10.70
N LEU A 361 23.28 -2.29 -11.32
CA LEU A 361 22.35 -2.95 -12.24
C LEU A 361 23.05 -3.41 -13.52
N LYS A 362 24.00 -2.61 -14.01
CA LYS A 362 24.84 -3.00 -15.16
C LYS A 362 25.71 -4.20 -14.80
N GLN A 363 26.36 -4.17 -13.62
CA GLN A 363 27.16 -5.29 -13.14
C GLN A 363 26.33 -6.58 -13.08
N VAL A 364 25.12 -6.51 -12.50
CA VAL A 364 24.19 -7.64 -12.44
C VAL A 364 23.81 -8.12 -13.85
N MET A 365 23.47 -7.22 -14.76
CA MET A 365 23.07 -7.57 -16.14
C MET A 365 24.20 -8.29 -16.90
N ASP A 366 25.45 -7.89 -16.66
CA ASP A 366 26.63 -8.49 -17.28
C ASP A 366 27.06 -9.82 -16.61
N MET A 367 26.43 -10.22 -15.50
CA MET A 367 26.74 -11.49 -14.82
C MET A 367 26.31 -12.69 -15.66
N LYS A 368 27.24 -13.61 -15.87
CA LYS A 368 26.90 -14.94 -16.40
C LYS A 368 26.30 -15.80 -15.28
N ILE A 369 25.03 -16.16 -15.43
CA ILE A 369 24.31 -16.99 -14.47
C ILE A 369 24.28 -18.43 -15.00
N GLU A 370 24.93 -19.33 -14.26
CA GLU A 370 24.89 -20.77 -14.52
C GLU A 370 23.97 -21.44 -13.50
N ILE A 371 23.10 -22.35 -13.96
CA ILE A 371 22.15 -23.07 -13.11
C ILE A 371 22.69 -24.47 -12.85
N SER A 372 22.94 -24.80 -11.58
CA SER A 372 23.46 -26.11 -11.19
C SER A 372 22.35 -27.05 -10.68
N PRO A 373 22.39 -28.36 -11.00
CA PRO A 373 21.45 -29.32 -10.41
C PRO A 373 21.41 -29.26 -8.88
N PRO A 374 20.22 -29.41 -8.23
CA PRO A 374 18.93 -29.75 -8.81
C PRO A 374 18.07 -28.52 -9.19
N SER A 375 18.67 -27.35 -9.40
CA SER A 375 17.95 -26.13 -9.80
C SER A 375 17.49 -26.19 -11.25
N GLN A 376 16.44 -25.44 -11.57
CA GLN A 376 15.91 -25.23 -12.92
C GLN A 376 15.85 -23.73 -13.24
N MET A 377 15.63 -23.38 -14.50
CA MET A 377 15.29 -22.00 -14.87
C MET A 377 13.93 -21.64 -14.24
N ILE A 378 13.79 -20.39 -13.83
CA ILE A 378 12.54 -19.83 -13.29
C ILE A 378 11.44 -19.91 -14.35
N GLY A 379 11.80 -19.72 -15.63
CA GLY A 379 10.88 -19.88 -16.77
C GLY A 379 10.24 -21.26 -16.90
N ASP A 380 10.85 -22.31 -16.33
CA ASP A 380 10.36 -23.69 -16.41
C ASP A 380 9.38 -24.06 -15.27
N ILE A 381 9.06 -23.09 -14.39
CA ILE A 381 8.05 -23.30 -13.34
C ILE A 381 6.67 -23.37 -13.99
N GLN A 382 6.03 -24.54 -13.90
CA GLN A 382 4.65 -24.75 -14.37
C GLN A 382 3.69 -23.80 -13.65
N SER A 383 2.99 -22.96 -14.41
CA SER A 383 2.12 -21.93 -13.85
C SER A 383 0.66 -22.31 -13.76
N ARG A 384 0.15 -23.08 -14.72
CA ARG A 384 -1.27 -23.43 -14.82
C ARG A 384 -1.44 -24.93 -14.95
N ILE A 385 -2.48 -25.44 -14.33
CA ILE A 385 -2.89 -26.83 -14.39
C ILE A 385 -4.40 -26.92 -14.61
N ASN A 386 -4.84 -28.00 -15.25
CA ASN A 386 -6.24 -28.40 -15.23
C ASN A 386 -6.38 -29.65 -14.36
N ILE A 387 -7.45 -29.70 -13.57
CA ILE A 387 -7.73 -30.84 -12.70
C ILE A 387 -9.18 -31.28 -12.86
N ARG A 388 -9.41 -32.57 -12.69
CA ARG A 388 -10.74 -33.17 -12.64
C ARG A 388 -10.93 -33.83 -11.29
N GLY A 389 -12.08 -33.59 -10.67
CA GLY A 389 -12.43 -34.21 -9.40
C GLY A 389 -13.82 -33.81 -8.94
N LYS A 390 -14.12 -34.11 -7.68
CA LYS A 390 -15.44 -33.86 -7.09
C LYS A 390 -15.36 -32.83 -5.98
N PHE A 391 -16.18 -31.78 -6.03
CA PHE A 391 -16.34 -30.89 -4.88
C PHE A 391 -17.03 -31.61 -3.71
N THR A 392 -16.49 -31.42 -2.51
CA THR A 392 -16.91 -32.11 -1.29
C THR A 392 -17.21 -31.17 -0.12
N GLY A 393 -17.00 -29.87 -0.30
CA GLY A 393 -17.33 -28.87 0.70
C GLY A 393 -16.76 -27.48 0.38
N GLN A 394 -17.30 -26.48 1.06
CA GLN A 394 -16.94 -25.07 0.91
C GLN A 394 -16.81 -24.40 2.27
N TRP A 395 -15.98 -23.38 2.36
CA TRP A 395 -15.84 -22.54 3.55
C TRP A 395 -15.38 -21.14 3.16
N GLY A 396 -15.38 -20.27 4.17
CA GLY A 396 -14.84 -18.93 4.05
C GLY A 396 -15.92 -17.86 4.02
N PRO A 397 -15.51 -16.58 3.95
CA PRO A 397 -14.12 -16.15 3.80
C PRO A 397 -13.23 -16.49 5.02
N LEU A 398 -12.05 -17.10 4.79
CA LEU A 398 -11.03 -17.35 5.82
C LEU A 398 -9.68 -16.70 5.45
N PRO A 399 -8.82 -16.39 6.43
CA PRO A 399 -7.53 -15.75 6.14
C PRO A 399 -6.55 -16.67 5.38
N ASN A 400 -6.00 -16.19 4.26
CA ASN A 400 -4.90 -16.81 3.52
C ASN A 400 -3.54 -16.61 4.23
N HIS A 401 -2.41 -16.89 3.56
CA HIS A 401 -1.07 -16.70 4.14
C HIS A 401 -0.69 -15.24 4.39
N TYR A 402 -1.31 -14.29 3.68
CA TYR A 402 -1.24 -12.85 3.96
C TYR A 402 -2.27 -12.41 5.00
N ALA A 403 -3.02 -13.34 5.61
CA ALA A 403 -4.17 -13.07 6.46
C ALA A 403 -5.31 -12.32 5.76
N GLU A 404 -5.37 -12.33 4.43
CA GLU A 404 -6.43 -11.73 3.63
C GLU A 404 -7.62 -12.71 3.50
N PRO A 405 -8.89 -12.23 3.54
CA PRO A 405 -10.06 -13.10 3.54
C PRO A 405 -10.32 -13.65 2.13
N VAL A 406 -10.36 -14.98 1.99
CA VAL A 406 -10.58 -15.68 0.72
C VAL A 406 -11.61 -16.80 0.86
N LEU A 407 -12.37 -17.03 -0.20
CA LEU A 407 -13.25 -18.19 -0.32
C LEU A 407 -12.42 -19.46 -0.56
N GLY A 408 -12.84 -20.56 0.07
CA GLY A 408 -12.22 -21.87 -0.08
C GLY A 408 -13.22 -22.98 -0.35
N ALA A 409 -12.72 -24.05 -0.95
CA ALA A 409 -13.45 -25.26 -1.26
C ALA A 409 -12.53 -26.49 -1.18
N MET A 410 -13.12 -27.68 -1.07
CA MET A 410 -12.41 -28.94 -1.10
C MET A 410 -12.77 -29.71 -2.36
N ILE A 411 -11.75 -30.20 -3.06
CA ILE A 411 -11.92 -31.12 -4.18
C ILE A 411 -11.30 -32.48 -3.86
N SER A 412 -12.03 -33.56 -4.13
CA SER A 412 -11.55 -34.93 -4.08
C SER A 412 -11.10 -35.37 -5.47
N VAL A 413 -9.84 -35.74 -5.61
CA VAL A 413 -9.26 -36.28 -6.84
C VAL A 413 -8.71 -37.67 -6.53
N SER A 414 -9.33 -38.71 -7.11
CA SER A 414 -8.94 -40.11 -6.87
C SER A 414 -8.81 -40.47 -5.38
N GLY A 415 -9.74 -39.98 -4.55
CA GLY A 415 -9.77 -40.20 -3.10
C GLY A 415 -8.84 -39.29 -2.27
N THR A 416 -8.02 -38.46 -2.91
CA THR A 416 -7.18 -37.46 -2.22
C THR A 416 -7.92 -36.13 -2.13
N GLN A 417 -7.99 -35.55 -0.93
CA GLN A 417 -8.58 -34.23 -0.73
C GLN A 417 -7.53 -33.14 -0.97
N VAL A 418 -7.86 -32.16 -1.79
CA VAL A 418 -7.01 -31.01 -2.11
C VAL A 418 -7.80 -29.73 -1.85
N THR A 419 -7.16 -28.75 -1.21
CA THR A 419 -7.77 -27.44 -0.99
C THR A 419 -7.73 -26.61 -2.27
N VAL A 420 -8.89 -26.07 -2.63
CA VAL A 420 -9.08 -25.03 -3.64
C VAL A 420 -9.37 -23.72 -2.92
N GLU A 421 -8.74 -22.62 -3.31
CA GLU A 421 -8.89 -21.33 -2.64
C GLU A 421 -8.73 -20.19 -3.65
N GLU A 422 -9.34 -19.04 -3.42
CA GLU A 422 -8.96 -17.85 -4.20
C GLU A 422 -7.47 -17.52 -3.98
N SER A 423 -6.77 -17.17 -5.05
CA SER A 423 -5.36 -16.74 -4.99
C SER A 423 -5.19 -15.44 -4.18
N GLU A 424 -6.21 -14.60 -4.19
CA GLU A 424 -6.34 -13.36 -3.43
C GLU A 424 -7.82 -12.97 -3.27
N PRO A 425 -8.17 -12.07 -2.34
CA PRO A 425 -9.57 -11.71 -2.11
C PRO A 425 -10.26 -11.26 -3.39
N ASN A 426 -11.44 -11.82 -3.65
CA ASN A 426 -12.28 -11.55 -4.83
C ASN A 426 -11.61 -11.91 -6.16
N ALA A 427 -10.54 -12.72 -6.17
CA ALA A 427 -9.93 -13.19 -7.41
C ALA A 427 -10.81 -14.21 -8.13
N PHE A 428 -11.70 -14.91 -7.41
CA PHE A 428 -12.67 -15.84 -7.97
C PHE A 428 -13.93 -15.89 -7.08
N SER A 429 -14.66 -14.78 -7.03
CA SER A 429 -15.79 -14.60 -6.10
C SER A 429 -16.95 -15.58 -6.34
N SER A 430 -17.04 -16.16 -7.53
CA SER A 430 -18.03 -17.18 -7.89
C SER A 430 -17.71 -18.59 -7.38
N LEU A 431 -16.65 -18.79 -6.58
CA LEU A 431 -16.24 -20.13 -6.12
C LEU A 431 -17.39 -20.90 -5.46
N HIS A 432 -18.21 -20.21 -4.68
CA HIS A 432 -19.33 -20.82 -3.94
C HIS A 432 -20.61 -20.98 -4.77
N ASP A 433 -20.65 -20.47 -6.00
CA ASP A 433 -21.80 -20.64 -6.91
C ASP A 433 -21.90 -22.08 -7.46
N TYR A 434 -20.82 -22.86 -7.35
CA TYR A 434 -20.75 -24.23 -7.84
C TYR A 434 -21.20 -25.21 -6.74
N ALA A 435 -22.19 -26.06 -7.03
CA ALA A 435 -22.66 -27.06 -6.09
C ALA A 435 -21.71 -28.27 -5.97
N ASP A 436 -21.95 -29.11 -4.96
CA ASP A 436 -21.28 -30.42 -4.83
C ASP A 436 -21.49 -31.28 -6.09
N GLY A 437 -20.40 -31.78 -6.66
CA GLY A 437 -20.47 -32.53 -7.92
C GLY A 437 -19.13 -32.70 -8.61
N GLU A 438 -19.14 -33.47 -9.70
CA GLU A 438 -17.97 -33.63 -10.57
C GLU A 438 -17.71 -32.34 -11.33
N VAL A 439 -16.47 -31.88 -11.28
CA VAL A 439 -16.02 -30.63 -11.89
C VAL A 439 -14.69 -30.81 -12.62
N ILE A 440 -14.48 -29.98 -13.64
CA ILE A 440 -13.15 -29.69 -14.19
C ILE A 440 -12.82 -28.26 -13.81
N ILE A 441 -11.68 -28.08 -13.14
CA ILE A 441 -11.11 -26.76 -12.90
C ILE A 441 -10.00 -26.55 -13.93
N MET A 442 -10.15 -25.50 -14.74
CA MET A 442 -9.22 -25.15 -15.81
C MET A 442 -8.38 -23.94 -15.42
N ASN A 443 -7.13 -23.90 -15.90
CA ASN A 443 -6.21 -22.79 -15.69
C ASN A 443 -6.05 -22.41 -14.21
N ALA A 444 -5.97 -23.41 -13.33
CA ALA A 444 -5.73 -23.17 -11.91
C ALA A 444 -4.24 -23.08 -11.60
N LEU A 445 -3.87 -22.38 -10.54
CA LEU A 445 -2.48 -22.18 -10.12
C LEU A 445 -2.08 -23.25 -9.09
N PRO A 446 -1.06 -24.09 -9.35
CA PRO A 446 -0.63 -25.14 -8.42
C PRO A 446 0.24 -24.58 -7.30
N GLY A 447 0.05 -25.00 -6.06
CA GLY A 447 0.95 -24.58 -4.98
C GLY A 447 0.89 -25.45 -3.74
N VAL A 448 1.50 -24.96 -2.67
CA VAL A 448 1.54 -25.65 -1.38
C VAL A 448 1.47 -24.66 -0.24
N TRP A 449 0.77 -25.02 0.83
CA TRP A 449 0.78 -24.25 2.06
C TRP A 449 0.92 -25.16 3.26
N ARG A 450 1.96 -24.93 4.06
CA ARG A 450 2.27 -25.74 5.26
C ARG A 450 2.35 -27.23 4.91
N GLY A 451 3.03 -27.55 3.80
CA GLY A 451 3.17 -28.92 3.29
C GLY A 451 1.93 -29.53 2.62
N ASN A 452 0.77 -28.86 2.60
CA ASN A 452 -0.43 -29.38 1.96
C ASN A 452 -0.59 -28.82 0.53
N PRO A 453 -0.79 -29.68 -0.49
CA PRO A 453 -1.10 -29.26 -1.85
C PRO A 453 -2.31 -28.32 -1.89
N ARG A 454 -2.20 -27.27 -2.70
CA ARG A 454 -3.24 -26.27 -2.92
C ARG A 454 -3.41 -25.94 -4.38
N ILE A 455 -4.62 -25.52 -4.71
CA ILE A 455 -5.02 -25.07 -6.03
C ILE A 455 -5.61 -23.68 -5.85
N TYR A 456 -4.98 -22.68 -6.46
CA TYR A 456 -5.42 -21.31 -6.35
C TYR A 456 -6.18 -20.87 -7.60
N LEU A 457 -7.26 -20.14 -7.42
CA LEU A 457 -8.09 -19.61 -8.49
C LEU A 457 -7.92 -18.10 -8.63
N ASP A 458 -7.91 -17.61 -9.86
CA ASP A 458 -7.95 -16.19 -10.19
C ASP A 458 -8.89 -15.94 -11.36
N SER A 459 -8.93 -14.71 -11.87
CA SER A 459 -9.82 -14.32 -12.96
C SER A 459 -9.56 -15.05 -14.29
N LYS A 460 -8.45 -15.80 -14.42
CA LYS A 460 -8.12 -16.62 -15.58
C LYS A 460 -8.49 -18.10 -15.39
N SER A 461 -8.85 -18.49 -14.17
CA SER A 461 -9.37 -19.81 -13.86
C SER A 461 -10.84 -19.94 -14.26
N SER A 462 -11.30 -21.16 -14.49
CA SER A 462 -12.73 -21.44 -14.67
C SER A 462 -13.09 -22.82 -14.12
N ILE A 463 -14.35 -22.99 -13.75
CA ILE A 463 -14.89 -24.25 -13.24
C ILE A 463 -16.03 -24.67 -14.15
N VAL A 464 -16.03 -25.93 -14.56
CA VAL A 464 -17.08 -26.54 -15.37
C VAL A 464 -17.71 -27.68 -14.58
N SER A 465 -19.02 -27.60 -14.34
CA SER A 465 -19.79 -28.66 -13.69
C SER A 465 -20.20 -29.72 -14.72
N LEU A 466 -19.70 -30.95 -14.56
CA LEU A 466 -19.94 -32.06 -15.50
C LEU A 466 -21.34 -32.67 -15.40
N ASN A 467 -22.12 -32.29 -14.39
CA ASN A 467 -23.50 -32.73 -14.21
C ASN A 467 -24.49 -31.96 -15.11
N SER A 468 -24.09 -30.82 -15.68
CA SER A 468 -24.97 -29.87 -16.37
C SER A 468 -24.59 -29.60 -17.84
N THR A 469 -23.51 -30.18 -18.34
CA THR A 469 -22.98 -29.96 -19.70
C THR A 469 -22.73 -31.27 -20.43
N ASP A 470 -22.87 -31.25 -21.76
CA ASP A 470 -22.47 -32.37 -22.61
C ASP A 470 -20.95 -32.57 -22.48
N ASN A 471 -20.56 -33.70 -21.90
CA ASN A 471 -19.17 -34.03 -21.55
C ASN A 471 -18.20 -34.15 -22.76
N ALA A 472 -18.71 -34.04 -23.99
CA ALA A 472 -17.94 -34.17 -25.22
C ALA A 472 -16.95 -33.01 -25.43
N ASP A 473 -17.32 -31.79 -25.03
CA ASP A 473 -16.49 -30.58 -25.26
C ASP A 473 -15.23 -30.54 -24.38
N TYR A 474 -15.16 -31.38 -23.35
CA TYR A 474 -14.06 -31.40 -22.37
C TYR A 474 -13.32 -32.74 -22.31
N ALA A 475 -13.58 -33.65 -23.26
CA ALA A 475 -12.94 -34.96 -23.31
C ALA A 475 -11.42 -34.87 -23.57
N ASP A 476 -10.98 -33.84 -24.30
CA ASP A 476 -9.59 -33.65 -24.75
C ASP A 476 -8.78 -32.68 -23.87
N VAL A 477 -9.33 -32.22 -22.74
CA VAL A 477 -8.59 -31.33 -21.81
C VAL A 477 -7.44 -32.10 -21.16
N ASP A 478 -6.21 -31.58 -21.26
CA ASP A 478 -5.04 -32.15 -20.59
C ASP A 478 -5.14 -31.98 -19.06
N ILE A 479 -5.39 -33.09 -18.36
CA ILE A 479 -5.58 -33.14 -16.91
C ILE A 479 -4.27 -33.47 -16.21
N THR A 480 -3.82 -32.55 -15.35
CA THR A 480 -2.68 -32.77 -14.47
C THR A 480 -3.04 -33.76 -13.36
N ARG A 481 -2.30 -34.86 -13.26
CA ARG A 481 -2.41 -35.79 -12.12
C ARG A 481 -1.90 -35.09 -10.85
N ILE A 482 -2.69 -35.09 -9.77
CA ILE A 482 -2.34 -34.42 -8.51
C ILE A 482 -0.96 -34.84 -7.95
N GLY A 483 -0.59 -36.13 -8.07
CA GLY A 483 0.73 -36.61 -7.63
C GLY A 483 1.93 -36.06 -8.44
N LEU A 484 1.69 -35.50 -9.63
CA LEU A 484 2.70 -34.86 -10.48
C LEU A 484 2.68 -33.32 -10.36
N MET A 485 1.75 -32.77 -9.57
CA MET A 485 1.63 -31.34 -9.38
C MET A 485 2.90 -30.80 -8.71
N ARG A 486 3.59 -29.89 -9.41
CA ARG A 486 4.77 -29.23 -8.86
C ARG A 486 4.36 -28.27 -7.76
N THR A 487 4.78 -28.59 -6.54
CA THR A 487 4.49 -27.81 -5.33
C THR A 487 5.70 -27.04 -4.81
N ARG A 488 6.89 -27.34 -5.34
CA ARG A 488 8.15 -26.77 -4.92
C ARG A 488 9.03 -26.47 -6.11
N ALA A 489 9.91 -25.48 -5.97
CA ALA A 489 10.90 -25.14 -6.96
C ALA A 489 12.31 -25.11 -6.35
N ASN A 490 13.28 -25.52 -7.16
CA ASN A 490 14.70 -25.32 -6.90
C ASN A 490 15.20 -24.31 -7.93
N VAL A 491 15.77 -23.20 -7.49
CA VAL A 491 16.22 -22.14 -8.39
C VAL A 491 17.61 -21.67 -7.98
N GLU A 492 18.34 -21.14 -8.94
CA GLU A 492 19.63 -20.49 -8.75
C GLU A 492 19.61 -19.18 -9.55
N GLY A 493 20.28 -18.14 -9.04
CA GLY A 493 20.24 -16.84 -9.68
C GLY A 493 20.90 -15.76 -8.84
N VAL A 494 20.79 -14.52 -9.31
CA VAL A 494 21.29 -13.33 -8.63
C VAL A 494 20.12 -12.62 -7.96
N ILE A 495 20.30 -12.17 -6.72
CA ILE A 495 19.32 -11.30 -6.08
C ILE A 495 19.46 -9.90 -6.65
N VAL A 496 18.38 -9.35 -7.19
CA VAL A 496 18.38 -8.01 -7.82
C VAL A 496 17.71 -6.96 -6.94
N SER A 497 16.74 -7.36 -6.13
CA SER A 497 15.91 -6.47 -5.33
C SER A 497 15.66 -7.08 -3.96
N ILE A 498 15.64 -6.25 -2.91
CA ILE A 498 15.32 -6.65 -1.53
C ILE A 498 14.45 -5.58 -0.88
N ASP A 499 13.45 -6.02 -0.11
CA ASP A 499 12.67 -5.18 0.79
C ASP A 499 12.40 -5.90 2.10
N GLN A 500 12.19 -5.12 3.16
CA GLN A 500 11.80 -5.64 4.46
C GLN A 500 10.73 -4.75 5.07
N ARG A 501 9.62 -5.37 5.48
CA ARG A 501 8.48 -4.69 6.04
C ARG A 501 8.06 -5.35 7.33
N SER A 502 7.59 -4.54 8.26
CA SER A 502 7.01 -4.99 9.51
C SER A 502 5.91 -4.03 9.93
N GLY A 503 5.04 -4.50 10.80
CA GLY A 503 4.00 -3.67 11.39
C GLY A 503 3.18 -4.47 12.38
N VAL A 504 2.01 -3.91 12.70
CA VAL A 504 1.04 -4.52 13.62
C VAL A 504 -0.25 -4.79 12.85
N ARG A 505 -0.81 -5.98 13.03
CA ARG A 505 -2.09 -6.37 12.41
C ARG A 505 -3.27 -5.72 13.15
N LEU A 506 -4.47 -5.81 12.56
CA LEU A 506 -5.71 -5.42 13.23
C LEU A 506 -5.95 -6.17 14.56
N ASP A 507 -5.45 -7.41 14.70
CA ASP A 507 -5.54 -8.19 15.94
C ASP A 507 -4.36 -7.94 16.91
N GLU A 508 -3.63 -6.84 16.72
CA GLU A 508 -2.45 -6.40 17.49
C GLU A 508 -1.23 -7.31 17.41
N LYS A 509 -1.27 -8.37 16.59
CA LYS A 509 -0.10 -9.23 16.41
C LYS A 509 0.94 -8.55 15.52
N PRO A 510 2.22 -8.55 15.93
CA PRO A 510 3.28 -8.08 15.06
C PRO A 510 3.40 -9.00 13.84
N TRP A 511 3.78 -8.41 12.72
CA TRP A 511 4.12 -9.15 11.52
C TRP A 511 5.40 -8.61 10.92
N SER A 512 6.15 -9.50 10.28
CA SER A 512 7.35 -9.16 9.52
C SER A 512 7.39 -9.97 8.24
N MET A 513 7.93 -9.36 7.20
CA MET A 513 8.06 -9.92 5.87
C MET A 513 9.38 -9.45 5.27
N ARG A 514 10.15 -10.38 4.69
CA ARG A 514 11.29 -10.07 3.85
C ARG A 514 11.00 -10.55 2.44
N ASN A 515 11.12 -9.65 1.48
CA ASN A 515 10.97 -9.93 0.06
C ASN A 515 12.32 -9.77 -0.62
N MET A 516 12.63 -10.67 -1.54
CA MET A 516 13.78 -10.58 -2.43
C MET A 516 13.32 -10.97 -3.83
N HIS A 517 14.03 -10.54 -4.87
CA HIS A 517 13.77 -11.00 -6.23
C HIS A 517 15.00 -11.67 -6.79
N ILE A 518 14.84 -12.93 -7.19
CA ILE A 518 15.89 -13.73 -7.81
C ILE A 518 15.71 -13.71 -9.32
N TRP A 519 16.78 -13.40 -10.03
CA TRP A 519 16.87 -13.39 -11.48
C TRP A 519 17.83 -14.49 -11.95
N ASP A 520 17.40 -15.32 -12.90
CA ASP A 520 18.19 -16.46 -13.41
C ASP A 520 18.99 -16.16 -14.69
N GLY A 521 18.96 -14.89 -15.14
CA GLY A 521 19.54 -14.46 -16.43
C GLY A 521 18.49 -14.23 -17.52
N SER A 522 17.27 -14.73 -17.35
CA SER A 522 16.17 -14.56 -18.31
C SER A 522 14.82 -14.26 -17.67
N HIS A 523 14.54 -14.80 -16.49
CA HIS A 523 13.28 -14.68 -15.77
C HIS A 523 13.52 -14.30 -14.32
N ILE A 524 12.49 -13.75 -13.69
CA ILE A 524 12.54 -13.25 -12.33
C ILE A 524 11.37 -13.79 -11.51
N ALA A 525 11.63 -14.09 -10.24
CA ALA A 525 10.60 -14.53 -9.29
C ALA A 525 10.74 -13.82 -7.95
N GLU A 526 9.61 -13.55 -7.29
CA GLU A 526 9.58 -13.04 -5.92
C GLU A 526 9.87 -14.19 -4.95
N VAL A 527 10.81 -13.97 -4.04
CA VAL A 527 11.13 -14.83 -2.90
C VAL A 527 10.61 -14.14 -1.64
N VAL A 528 9.83 -14.84 -0.83
CA VAL A 528 9.25 -14.27 0.40
C VAL A 528 9.47 -15.14 1.62
N ALA A 529 9.81 -14.50 2.74
CA ALA A 529 9.81 -15.10 4.06
C ALA A 529 8.98 -14.25 5.04
N PHE A 530 8.28 -14.94 5.94
CA PHE A 530 7.42 -14.32 6.94
C PHE A 530 7.86 -14.71 8.35
N GLY A 531 7.81 -13.75 9.28
CA GLY A 531 8.00 -14.01 10.71
C GLY A 531 9.27 -14.82 11.00
N SER A 532 9.11 -15.95 11.69
CA SER A 532 10.22 -16.85 12.07
C SER A 532 10.96 -17.51 10.90
N SER A 533 10.43 -17.44 9.68
CA SER A 533 11.12 -17.97 8.49
C SER A 533 12.21 -17.02 7.98
N ILE A 534 12.28 -15.79 8.49
CA ILE A 534 13.35 -14.84 8.18
C ILE A 534 14.57 -15.22 9.03
N THR A 535 15.60 -15.79 8.40
CA THR A 535 16.83 -16.24 9.08
C THR A 535 17.95 -15.21 8.99
N SER A 536 18.96 -15.28 9.88
CA SER A 536 20.13 -14.40 9.82
C SER A 536 20.87 -14.48 8.48
N GLN A 537 20.98 -15.69 7.91
CA GLN A 537 21.56 -15.89 6.58
C GLN A 537 20.80 -15.11 5.50
N MET A 538 19.45 -15.06 5.58
CA MET A 538 18.68 -14.23 4.66
C MET A 538 18.93 -12.74 4.89
N LEU A 539 19.14 -12.31 6.14
CA LEU A 539 19.41 -10.92 6.49
C LEU A 539 20.72 -10.40 5.88
N GLU A 540 21.71 -11.27 5.70
CA GLU A 540 23.02 -10.97 5.12
C GLU A 540 23.04 -10.89 3.58
N ILE A 541 22.01 -11.43 2.90
CA ILE A 541 21.88 -11.38 1.45
C ILE A 541 21.65 -9.94 0.99
N LYS A 542 22.37 -9.52 -0.05
CA LYS A 542 22.30 -8.20 -0.69
C LYS A 542 22.02 -8.32 -2.19
N PRO A 543 21.49 -7.26 -2.83
CA PRO A 543 21.48 -7.19 -4.29
C PRO A 543 22.89 -7.42 -4.87
N GLY A 544 22.99 -8.23 -5.93
CA GLY A 544 24.23 -8.71 -6.53
C GLY A 544 24.70 -10.08 -6.03
N ASP A 545 24.18 -10.58 -4.90
CA ASP A 545 24.57 -11.89 -4.39
C ASP A 545 23.97 -13.02 -5.25
N ARG A 546 24.82 -14.00 -5.61
CA ARG A 546 24.35 -15.27 -6.19
C ARG A 546 23.81 -16.17 -5.09
N VAL A 547 22.64 -16.75 -5.33
CA VAL A 547 21.97 -17.63 -4.36
C VAL A 547 21.42 -18.87 -5.05
N LYS A 548 21.43 -19.97 -4.30
CA LYS A 548 20.72 -21.20 -4.62
C LYS A 548 19.64 -21.43 -3.57
N ILE A 549 18.41 -21.65 -4.04
CA ILE A 549 17.25 -21.91 -3.20
C ILE A 549 16.72 -23.30 -3.55
N VAL A 550 16.75 -24.21 -2.58
CA VAL A 550 16.29 -25.59 -2.75
C VAL A 550 15.01 -25.80 -1.94
N SER A 551 14.02 -26.42 -2.58
CA SER A 551 12.72 -26.75 -2.00
C SER A 551 11.96 -25.53 -1.46
N ALA A 552 11.96 -24.43 -2.21
CA ALA A 552 11.03 -23.32 -1.95
C ALA A 552 9.60 -23.77 -2.21
N GLU A 553 8.66 -23.41 -1.33
CA GLU A 553 7.24 -23.68 -1.51
C GLU A 553 6.67 -22.78 -2.60
N LEU A 554 6.01 -23.36 -3.61
CA LEU A 554 5.38 -22.58 -4.67
C LEU A 554 4.09 -21.93 -4.14
N GLY A 555 4.00 -20.62 -4.30
CA GLY A 555 2.81 -19.80 -4.09
C GLY A 555 2.60 -18.85 -5.26
N TRP A 556 1.51 -18.07 -5.17
CA TRP A 556 1.11 -17.16 -6.23
C TRP A 556 0.64 -15.83 -5.66
N ARG A 557 0.92 -14.74 -6.37
CA ARG A 557 0.37 -13.42 -6.08
C ARG A 557 0.10 -12.70 -7.39
N SER A 558 -1.16 -12.30 -7.62
CA SER A 558 -1.59 -11.65 -8.86
C SER A 558 -1.17 -12.41 -10.13
N GLY A 559 -1.34 -13.73 -10.12
CA GLY A 559 -0.98 -14.61 -11.25
C GLY A 559 0.52 -14.88 -11.42
N LEU A 560 1.39 -14.30 -10.59
CA LEU A 560 2.84 -14.44 -10.67
C LEU A 560 3.37 -15.45 -9.64
N PRO A 561 4.38 -16.27 -9.98
CA PRO A 561 4.93 -17.27 -9.08
C PRO A 561 5.72 -16.60 -7.95
N GLN A 562 5.55 -17.16 -6.77
CA GLN A 562 6.23 -16.74 -5.56
C GLN A 562 6.91 -17.94 -4.90
N LEU A 563 8.20 -17.78 -4.60
CA LEU A 563 9.03 -18.76 -3.90
C LEU A 563 8.97 -18.49 -2.40
N ARG A 564 8.09 -19.20 -1.71
CA ARG A 564 7.89 -19.04 -0.27
C ARG A 564 8.92 -19.85 0.51
N ILE A 565 9.55 -19.20 1.47
CA ILE A 565 10.55 -19.82 2.34
C ILE A 565 9.84 -20.44 3.54
N ASP A 566 9.98 -21.76 3.68
CA ASP A 566 9.63 -22.49 4.88
C ASP A 566 10.90 -22.83 5.67
N GLN A 567 10.97 -22.41 6.93
CA GLN A 567 12.16 -22.56 7.77
C GLN A 567 12.62 -24.03 7.89
N ARG A 568 11.69 -24.99 7.82
CA ARG A 568 12.00 -26.41 8.05
C ARG A 568 12.52 -27.06 6.77
N SER A 569 11.90 -26.74 5.64
CA SER A 569 12.06 -27.51 4.41
C SER A 569 12.73 -26.77 3.26
N THR A 570 12.89 -25.45 3.33
CA THR A 570 13.65 -24.67 2.35
C THR A 570 15.09 -24.47 2.81
N ARG A 571 16.03 -24.51 1.85
CA ARG A 571 17.45 -24.18 2.08
C ARG A 571 17.85 -23.08 1.12
N ILE A 572 18.46 -22.03 1.67
CA ILE A 572 19.04 -20.93 0.89
C ILE A 572 20.55 -21.00 1.10
N THR A 573 21.33 -20.85 0.04
CA THR A 573 22.79 -20.85 0.10
C THR A 573 23.29 -19.72 -0.76
N LYS A 574 24.05 -18.79 -0.16
CA LYS A 574 24.81 -17.80 -0.90
C LYS A 574 25.98 -18.50 -1.57
N LEU A 575 26.11 -18.30 -2.87
CA LEU A 575 27.20 -18.84 -3.68
C LEU A 575 28.33 -17.82 -3.72
N ASN A 576 29.56 -18.30 -3.73
CA ASN A 576 30.75 -17.46 -3.83
C ASN A 576 31.01 -17.00 -5.26
#